data_AF-A0A353S8R7-F1
#
_entry.id   AF-A0A353S8R7-F1
#
_cell.length_a   1.000
_cell.length_b   1.000
_cell.length_c   1.000
_cell.angle_alpha   90.00
_cell.angle_beta   90.00
_cell.angle_gamma   90.00
#
_symmetry.space_group_name_H-M   'P 1'
#
loop_
_entity.id
_entity.type
_entity.pdbx_description
1 polymer ?
#
loop_
_entity_poly.entity_id
_entity_poly.type
_entity_poly.pdbx_seq_one_letter_code
_entity_poly.pdbx_strand_id
1 'polypeptide(L)' 'TAFMKQDIDDVLGTLRPNEAKVLRLRYGLDGSTPMSLKEVGDACNLTKERIRQIEKHALVRMQHPARMARLEAYVA' A
#
# COMPACT_ATOMS: atom_id res chain seq x y z
N THR A 1 15.87 2.64 -10.51
CA THR A 1 15.59 4.05 -10.84
C THR A 1 14.96 4.70 -9.63
N ALA A 2 15.58 5.74 -9.06
CA ALA A 2 15.10 6.37 -7.81
C ALA A 2 13.66 6.94 -7.91
N PHE A 3 13.21 7.25 -9.12
CA PHE A 3 11.90 7.83 -9.42
C PHE A 3 10.70 6.93 -9.07
N MET A 4 10.81 5.61 -9.26
CA MET A 4 9.68 4.68 -9.00
C MET A 4 9.30 4.60 -7.53
N LYS A 5 10.31 4.59 -6.64
CA LYS A 5 10.06 4.53 -5.19
C LYS A 5 9.42 5.84 -4.70
N GLN A 6 9.87 6.96 -5.24
CA GLN A 6 9.35 8.29 -4.89
C GLN A 6 7.90 8.47 -5.33
N ASP A 7 7.55 8.05 -6.54
CA ASP A 7 6.15 8.11 -7.02
C ASP A 7 5.22 7.18 -6.23
N ILE A 8 5.72 5.99 -5.84
CA ILE A 8 4.98 5.09 -4.95
C ILE A 8 4.76 5.75 -3.59
N ASP A 9 5.79 6.35 -3.00
CA ASP A 9 5.67 7.04 -1.70
C ASP A 9 4.73 8.25 -1.78
N ASP A 10 4.74 9.01 -2.87
CA ASP A 10 3.82 10.12 -3.10
C ASP A 10 2.37 9.63 -3.19
N VAL A 11 2.11 8.53 -3.91
CA VAL A 11 0.78 7.93 -4.01
C VAL A 11 0.33 7.37 -2.67
N LEU A 12 1.19 6.66 -1.94
CA LEU A 12 0.92 6.17 -0.59
C LEU A 12 0.65 7.32 0.38
N GLY A 13 1.32 8.47 0.22
CA GLY A 13 1.07 9.69 0.98
C GLY A 13 -0.34 10.27 0.79
N THR A 14 -1.03 9.92 -0.30
CA THR A 14 -2.42 10.34 -0.54
C THR A 14 -3.47 9.39 0.09
N LEU A 15 -3.04 8.28 0.68
CA LEU A 15 -3.89 7.34 1.41
C LEU A 15 -3.96 7.73 2.88
N ARG A 16 -4.89 7.10 3.62
CA ARG A 16 -4.91 7.26 5.08
C ARG A 16 -3.64 6.63 5.69
N PRO A 17 -3.09 7.15 6.80
CA PRO A 17 -1.87 6.61 7.42
C PRO A 17 -1.92 5.10 7.66
N ASN A 18 -3.08 4.58 8.08
CA ASN A 18 -3.27 3.15 8.33
C ASN A 18 -3.32 2.32 7.04
N GLU A 19 -3.83 2.88 5.95
CA GLU A 19 -3.88 2.22 4.64
C GLU A 19 -2.49 2.16 4.03
N ALA A 20 -1.76 3.28 4.03
CA ALA A 20 -0.38 3.34 3.59
C ALA A 20 0.50 2.38 4.38
N LYS A 21 0.35 2.33 5.71
CA LYS A 21 1.09 1.40 6.58
C LYS A 21 0.80 -0.07 6.24
N VAL A 22 -0.47 -0.44 6.06
CA VAL A 22 -0.85 -1.80 5.70
C VAL A 22 -0.25 -2.19 4.35
N LEU A 23 -0.32 -1.32 3.34
CA LEU A 23 0.26 -1.59 2.03
C LEU A 23 1.80 -1.69 2.07
N ARG A 24 2.47 -0.82 2.82
CA ARG A 24 3.93 -0.87 3.01
C ARG A 24 4.37 -2.21 3.58
N LEU A 25 3.75 -2.66 4.67
CA LEU A 25 4.07 -3.94 5.30
C LEU A 25 3.68 -5.14 4.42
N ARG A 26 2.53 -5.07 3.75
CA ARG A 26 2.01 -6.17 2.92
C ARG A 26 2.87 -6.44 1.70
N TYR A 27 3.37 -5.40 1.05
CA TYR A 27 4.09 -5.47 -0.22
C TYR A 27 5.58 -5.13 -0.11
N GLY A 28 6.08 -4.80 1.08
CA GLY A 28 7.49 -4.46 1.30
C GLY A 28 7.94 -3.16 0.65
N LEU A 29 7.03 -2.18 0.49
CA LEU A 29 7.26 -0.98 -0.34
C LEU A 29 8.32 -0.02 0.24
N ASP A 30 8.57 -0.10 1.55
CA ASP A 30 9.61 0.67 2.23
C ASP A 30 11.00 -0.02 2.19
N GLY A 31 11.09 -1.24 1.65
CA GLY A 31 12.28 -2.08 1.68
C GLY A 31 12.23 -3.17 2.76
N SER A 32 11.11 -3.31 3.46
CA SER A 32 10.84 -4.46 4.33
C SER A 32 10.45 -5.71 3.54
N THR A 33 10.58 -6.88 4.16
CA THR A 33 10.07 -8.13 3.58
C THR A 33 8.54 -8.11 3.55
N PRO A 34 7.90 -8.48 2.42
CA PRO A 34 6.44 -8.57 2.34
C PRO A 34 5.86 -9.49 3.41
N MET A 35 4.90 -8.98 4.19
CA MET A 35 4.21 -9.72 5.24
C MET A 35 2.85 -10.23 4.77
N SER A 36 2.38 -11.34 5.34
CA SER A 36 1.03 -11.86 5.15
C SER A 36 -0.02 -11.02 5.91
N LEU A 37 -1.30 -11.16 5.55
CA LEU A 37 -2.41 -10.49 6.25
C LEU A 37 -2.44 -10.78 7.76
N LYS A 38 -1.98 -11.97 8.17
CA LYS A 38 -1.90 -12.35 9.58
C LYS A 38 -0.78 -11.60 10.28
N GLU A 39 0.44 -11.61 9.71
CA GLU A 39 1.61 -10.92 10.28
C GLU A 39 1.40 -9.40 10.33
N VAL A 40 0.79 -8.81 9.31
CA VAL A 40 0.40 -7.38 9.33
C VAL A 40 -0.65 -7.12 10.41
N GLY A 41 -1.58 -8.06 10.62
CA GLY A 41 -2.57 -8.00 11.68
C GLY A 41 -1.93 -8.00 13.06
N ASP A 42 -1.02 -8.94 13.30
CA ASP A 42 -0.25 -9.05 14.55
C ASP A 42 0.58 -7.77 14.79
N ALA A 43 1.25 -7.22 13.76
CA ALA A 43 2.02 -5.99 13.84
C ALA A 43 1.17 -4.71 14.04
N CYS A 44 -0.08 -4.72 13.61
CA CYS A 44 -1.01 -3.59 13.75
C CYS A 44 -1.97 -3.76 14.94
N ASN A 45 -1.90 -4.86 15.69
CA ASN A 45 -2.86 -5.26 16.70
C ASN A 45 -4.33 -5.25 16.18
N LEU A 46 -4.52 -5.80 14.97
CA LEU A 46 -5.79 -5.87 14.28
C LEU A 46 -6.06 -7.31 13.80
N THR A 47 -7.32 -7.67 13.66
CA THR A 47 -7.67 -8.97 13.09
C THR A 47 -7.28 -9.05 11.60
N LYS A 48 -6.98 -10.26 11.13
CA LYS A 48 -6.71 -10.55 9.71
C LYS A 48 -7.79 -9.97 8.80
N GLU A 49 -9.06 -10.12 9.18
CA GLU A 49 -10.19 -9.61 8.41
C GLU A 49 -10.21 -8.08 8.37
N ARG A 50 -9.82 -7.42 9.47
CA ARG A 50 -9.70 -5.96 9.46
C ARG A 50 -8.59 -5.48 8.52
N ILE A 51 -7.45 -6.16 8.49
CA ILE A 51 -6.37 -5.86 7.53
C ILE A 51 -6.87 -6.04 6.09
N ARG A 52 -7.58 -7.14 5.80
CA ARG A 52 -8.16 -7.39 4.47
C ARG A 52 -9.11 -6.28 4.02
N GLN A 53 -9.95 -5.77 4.92
CA GLN A 53 -10.83 -4.64 4.63
C GLN A 53 -10.05 -3.36 4.32
N ILE A 54 -9.01 -3.06 5.12
CA ILE A 54 -8.15 -1.89 4.92
C ILE A 54 -7.42 -2.00 3.58
N GLU A 55 -6.85 -3.16 3.26
CA GLU A 55 -6.19 -3.45 1.98
C GLU A 55 -7.15 -3.21 0.81
N LYS A 56 -8.36 -3.79 0.86
CA LYS A 56 -9.36 -3.57 -0.20
C LYS A 56 -9.71 -2.10 -0.38
N HIS A 57 -9.92 -1.35 0.70
CA HIS A 57 -10.21 0.08 0.62
C HIS A 57 -9.03 0.88 0.06
N ALA A 58 -7.80 0.54 0.48
CA ALA A 58 -6.59 1.18 0.00
C ALA A 58 -6.40 0.95 -1.52
N LEU A 59 -6.59 -0.29 -1.99
CA LEU A 59 -6.50 -0.64 -3.41
C LEU A 59 -7.53 0.11 -4.26
N VAL A 60 -8.79 0.18 -3.82
CA VAL A 60 -9.84 0.95 -4.51
C VAL A 60 -9.45 2.44 -4.58
N ARG A 61 -8.87 3.00 -3.50
CA ARG A 61 -8.37 4.38 -3.50
C ARG A 61 -7.16 4.59 -4.42
N MET A 62 -6.30 3.58 -4.58
CA MET A 62 -5.16 3.63 -5.51
C MET A 62 -5.60 3.54 -6.97
N GLN A 63 -6.67 2.79 -7.26
CA GLN A 63 -7.26 2.64 -8.59
C GLN A 63 -8.01 3.90 -9.10
N HIS A 64 -7.96 5.01 -8.37
CA HIS A 64 -8.55 6.26 -8.85
C HIS A 64 -7.76 6.77 -10.07
N PRO A 65 -8.42 7.18 -11.18
CA PRO A 65 -7.75 7.54 -12.44
C PRO A 65 -6.61 8.56 -12.29
N ALA A 66 -6.83 9.58 -11.45
CA ALA A 66 -5.83 10.60 -11.15
C ALA A 66 -4.52 10.07 -10.51
N ARG A 67 -4.58 8.93 -9.81
CA ARG A 67 -3.43 8.27 -9.16
C ARG A 67 -2.86 7.16 -10.05
N MET A 68 -3.71 6.44 -10.76
CA MET A 68 -3.29 5.44 -11.75
C MET A 68 -2.43 6.05 -12.85
N ALA A 69 -2.78 7.24 -13.36
CA ALA A 69 -1.98 7.93 -14.38
C ALA A 69 -0.51 8.16 -13.96
N ARG A 70 -0.21 8.23 -12.65
CA ARG A 70 1.16 8.34 -12.12
C ARG A 70 1.89 7.00 -12.02
N LEU A 71 1.15 5.90 -11.93
CA LEU A 71 1.69 4.54 -11.77
C LEU A 71 1.73 3.74 -13.08
N GLU A 72 0.92 4.10 -14.09
CA GLU A 72 0.91 3.45 -15.41
C GLU A 72 2.28 3.51 -16.11
N ALA A 73 3.07 4.55 -15.84
CA ALA A 73 4.43 4.68 -16.36
C ALA A 73 5.39 3.54 -15.93
N TYR A 74 5.03 2.74 -14.92
CA TYR A 74 5.85 1.66 -14.36
C TYR A 74 5.32 0.25 -14.62
N VAL A 75 4.18 0.12 -15.29
CA VAL A 75 3.55 -1.19 -15.62
C VAL A 75 3.85 -1.62 -17.08
N ALA A 76 4.58 -0.80 -17.84
CA ALA A 76 4.98 -1.06 -19.22
C ALA A 76 6.14 -2.05 -19.36
#